data_AF-A0A7Y5FJR1-F1
#
_entry.id   AF-A0A7Y5FJR1-F1
#
_cell.length_a   1.000
_cell.length_b   1.000
_cell.length_c   1.000
_cell.angle_alpha   90.00
_cell.angle_beta   90.00
_cell.angle_gamma   90.00
#
_symmetry.space_group_name_H-M   'P 1'
#
loop_
_entity.id
_entity.type
_entity.pdbx_description
1 polymer ?
#
loop_
_entity_poly.entity_id
_entity_poly.type
_entity_poly.pdbx_seq_one_letter_code
_entity_poly.pdbx_strand_id
1 'polypeptide(L)'
;WEKIRELAYVDRKESRINTHPLGYIGADNKGTDQLLALPGGKNRDSHGTYPFPGLYKDVGPAAAAELINARFNYHFKIDEISQQANPRVERYDDPAKIEIVPDWERVVDLVQTDPQARREWSWLVLPLRWGFPAAASPFAGAVPHAETGNLAPFGPAYNSGWNRVGAAAGYALYDPHKFGSNFPLGWQDGFVNSWGFLNLFLPTLAVMPPFDFAWRVAFAPPRWALQLQRPTFFPKETIPFRHFGLATGASFSFLSNDFALLFTAPAQFDEIRRFIAATDTLSTTANEHTENDAATIGKFNFYLGKRMVSENMVRHLTSITGFDIQQLALGRAVPVRADLEMWEYAGSLRYNLFPGRLQPFVKAGYGLSWYRLKNARLGDQPLDNPDTEWVRRPSLLPPRNLLPNTWHLGFGVELIPFRSYAAFPKGVDLGLRADYAIYFHSLGLSRQEILSDQEETSLRRSHVGLELVMSF
;
A
#
# COMPACT_ATOMS: atom_id res chain seq x y z
N TRP A 1 25.03 0.11 18.89
CA TRP A 1 26.13 0.86 19.52
C TRP A 1 27.32 0.99 18.57
N GLU A 2 27.76 -0.07 17.88
CA GLU A 2 28.82 0.00 16.84
C GLU A 2 28.55 1.07 15.77
N LYS A 3 27.36 1.06 15.15
CA LYS A 3 26.96 2.11 14.18
C LYS A 3 26.99 3.53 14.73
N ILE A 4 26.79 3.72 16.03
CA ILE A 4 26.84 5.06 16.64
C ILE A 4 28.31 5.47 16.82
N ARG A 5 29.18 4.55 17.23
CA ARG A 5 30.63 4.76 17.30
C ARG A 5 31.23 5.05 15.93
N GLU A 6 30.81 4.31 14.91
CA GLU A 6 31.23 4.51 13.51
C GLU A 6 30.89 5.91 12.97
N LEU A 7 29.80 6.53 13.45
CA LEU A 7 29.42 7.90 13.09
C LEU A 7 30.14 8.97 13.94
N ALA A 8 30.52 8.62 15.17
CA ALA A 8 31.10 9.56 16.13
C ALA A 8 32.60 9.79 15.94
N TYR A 9 33.33 8.85 15.33
CA TYR A 9 34.80 8.92 15.20
C TYR A 9 35.26 8.96 13.74
N VAL A 10 36.28 9.77 13.46
CA VAL A 10 36.90 9.88 12.13
C VAL A 10 37.84 8.69 11.85
N ASP A 11 38.26 7.96 12.88
CA ASP A 11 39.18 6.84 12.76
C ASP A 11 38.64 5.56 13.42
N ARG A 12 39.02 4.41 12.87
CA ARG A 12 38.63 3.10 13.39
C ARG A 12 39.20 2.79 14.78
N LYS A 13 40.24 3.51 15.21
CA LYS A 13 40.82 3.37 16.55
C LYS A 13 40.08 4.22 17.59
N GLU A 14 39.08 5.00 17.16
CA GLU A 14 38.26 5.88 18.00
C GLU A 14 39.08 6.89 18.82
N SER A 15 40.18 7.35 18.23
CA SER A 15 41.06 8.33 18.87
C SER A 15 40.66 9.78 18.55
N ARG A 16 39.89 9.99 17.48
CA ARG A 16 39.48 11.31 17.00
C ARG A 16 37.97 11.36 16.80
N ILE A 17 37.29 12.16 17.63
CA ILE A 17 35.86 12.45 17.45
C ILE A 17 35.68 13.27 16.18
N ASN A 18 34.65 12.94 15.39
CA ASN A 18 34.24 13.76 14.27
C ASN A 18 33.55 15.03 14.77
N THR A 19 34.19 16.18 14.58
CA THR A 19 33.69 17.49 15.00
C THR A 19 32.98 18.24 13.89
N HIS A 20 32.93 17.70 12.67
CA HIS A 20 32.30 18.34 11.53
C HIS A 20 30.81 17.96 11.46
N PRO A 21 29.89 18.93 11.63
CA PRO A 21 28.47 18.65 11.44
C PRO A 21 28.21 18.32 9.97
N LEU A 22 27.64 17.14 9.72
CA LEU A 22 27.31 16.68 8.38
C LEU A 22 25.80 16.81 8.14
N GLY A 23 25.44 17.58 7.11
CA GLY A 23 24.07 17.72 6.64
C GLY A 23 23.90 17.04 5.28
N TYR A 24 22.84 16.25 5.13
CA TYR A 24 22.44 15.68 3.86
C TYR A 24 21.43 16.62 3.19
N ILE A 25 21.73 17.06 1.98
CA ILE A 25 20.79 17.87 1.19
C ILE A 25 19.75 16.92 0.58
N GLY A 26 18.48 17.24 0.77
CA GLY A 26 17.34 16.52 0.21
C GLY A 26 17.43 16.46 -1.32
N ALA A 27 17.09 15.30 -1.89
CA ALA A 27 17.36 15.01 -3.30
C ALA A 27 16.27 14.20 -4.03
N ASP A 28 15.37 13.51 -3.32
CA ASP A 28 14.32 12.69 -3.95
C ASP A 28 12.94 12.98 -3.34
N ASN A 29 12.22 14.01 -3.83
CA ASN A 29 10.83 14.27 -3.43
C ASN A 29 9.87 13.15 -3.89
N LYS A 30 9.09 12.63 -2.96
CA LYS A 30 8.06 11.60 -3.15
C LYS A 30 6.64 12.19 -3.15
N GLY A 31 6.47 13.45 -3.52
CA GLY A 31 5.17 14.11 -3.56
C GLY A 31 4.29 13.68 -4.75
N THR A 32 2.99 13.99 -4.65
CA THR A 32 2.01 13.76 -5.74
C THR A 32 2.32 14.56 -7.00
N ASP A 33 3.11 15.63 -6.88
CA ASP A 33 3.56 16.43 -8.00
C ASP A 33 4.38 15.60 -9.01
N GLN A 34 5.03 14.52 -8.57
CA GLN A 34 5.72 13.56 -9.44
C GLN A 34 4.79 12.94 -10.48
N LEU A 35 3.50 12.81 -10.20
CA LEU A 35 2.50 12.26 -11.13
C LEU A 35 2.22 13.21 -12.31
N LEU A 36 2.51 14.49 -12.13
CA LEU A 36 2.24 15.55 -13.11
C LEU A 36 3.41 15.78 -14.07
N ALA A 37 4.53 15.09 -13.87
CA ALA A 37 5.72 15.22 -14.70
C ALA A 37 5.80 14.13 -15.77
N LEU A 38 6.45 14.44 -16.90
CA LEU A 38 6.89 13.42 -17.84
C LEU A 38 8.05 12.61 -17.24
N PRO A 39 8.15 11.30 -17.56
CA PRO A 39 9.35 10.52 -17.25
C PRO A 39 10.59 11.18 -17.86
N GLY A 40 11.74 11.09 -17.19
CA GLY A 40 12.98 11.68 -17.71
C GLY A 40 13.84 12.46 -16.71
N GLY A 41 13.54 12.38 -15.41
CA GLY A 41 14.41 12.90 -14.36
C GLY A 41 14.37 14.41 -14.24
N LYS A 42 13.31 14.92 -13.60
CA LYS A 42 13.34 16.27 -13.04
C LYS A 42 13.58 16.12 -11.55
N ASN A 43 14.74 16.56 -11.08
CA ASN A 43 14.93 16.65 -9.64
C ASN A 43 13.95 17.69 -9.11
N ARG A 44 13.11 17.24 -8.18
CA ARG A 44 12.25 18.09 -7.40
C ARG A 44 12.66 17.74 -6.00
N ASP A 45 13.31 18.68 -5.34
CA ASP A 45 13.97 18.46 -4.06
C ASP A 45 13.46 19.54 -3.14
N SER A 46 13.24 19.27 -1.86
CA SER A 46 12.87 20.38 -0.96
C SER A 46 14.04 21.34 -0.71
N HIS A 47 15.25 20.95 -1.12
CA HIS A 47 16.53 21.55 -0.73
C HIS A 47 16.72 21.62 0.79
N GLY A 48 15.95 20.84 1.56
CA GLY A 48 16.07 20.72 3.00
C GLY A 48 17.39 20.07 3.40
N THR A 49 17.89 20.42 4.59
CA THR A 49 19.07 19.80 5.17
C THR A 49 18.65 18.83 6.27
N TYR A 50 19.13 17.59 6.19
CA TYR A 50 18.72 16.50 7.06
C TYR A 50 19.92 15.88 7.77
N PRO A 51 19.75 15.39 9.01
CA PRO A 51 20.87 14.87 9.79
C PRO A 51 21.34 13.49 9.36
N PHE A 52 20.46 12.67 8.77
CA PHE A 52 20.76 11.28 8.41
C PHE A 52 20.15 10.87 7.07
N PRO A 53 20.72 9.88 6.36
CA PRO A 53 20.08 9.30 5.20
C PRO A 53 18.86 8.46 5.58
N GLY A 54 17.79 8.55 4.79
CA GLY A 54 16.53 7.88 5.04
C GLY A 54 15.37 8.50 4.29
N LEU A 55 14.15 8.02 4.57
CA LEU A 55 12.91 8.59 4.08
C LEU A 55 12.30 9.48 5.17
N TYR A 56 12.15 10.77 4.90
CA TYR A 56 11.52 11.73 5.81
C TYR A 56 10.09 11.97 5.37
N LYS A 57 9.12 11.69 6.24
CA LYS A 57 7.68 11.78 5.97
C LYS A 57 7.15 13.16 6.35
N ASP A 58 6.09 13.61 5.71
CA ASP A 58 5.35 14.84 6.06
C ASP A 58 6.22 16.11 6.13
N VAL A 59 7.31 16.15 5.33
CA VAL A 59 8.26 17.29 5.28
C VAL A 59 7.92 18.28 4.17
N GLY A 60 7.27 17.83 3.11
CA GLY A 60 6.83 18.66 1.99
C GLY A 60 5.32 18.93 1.98
N PRO A 61 4.85 19.80 1.06
CA PRO A 61 3.42 20.06 0.88
C PRO A 61 2.64 18.78 0.58
N ALA A 62 1.35 18.76 0.92
CA ALA A 62 0.47 17.59 0.75
C ALA A 62 0.99 16.29 1.40
N ALA A 63 1.72 16.40 2.52
CA ALA A 63 2.34 15.28 3.22
C ALA A 63 3.40 14.54 2.38
N ALA A 64 4.02 15.24 1.42
CA ALA A 64 5.10 14.69 0.62
C ALA A 64 6.28 14.25 1.51
N ALA A 65 6.90 13.15 1.10
CA ALA A 65 8.09 12.62 1.73
C ALA A 65 9.33 12.97 0.92
N GLU A 66 10.49 12.95 1.56
CA GLU A 66 11.76 13.14 0.88
C GLU A 66 12.72 12.01 1.22
N LEU A 67 13.35 11.48 0.18
CA LEU A 67 14.27 10.38 0.30
C LEU A 67 15.71 10.88 0.14
N ILE A 68 16.57 10.39 1.03
CA ILE A 68 18.00 10.69 1.03
C ILE A 68 18.75 9.39 0.87
N ASN A 69 19.21 9.14 -0.35
CA ASN A 69 19.93 7.93 -0.70
C ASN A 69 21.45 8.06 -0.48
N ALA A 70 21.97 9.29 -0.37
CA ALA A 70 23.39 9.54 -0.20
C ALA A 70 23.88 8.98 1.14
N ARG A 71 24.95 8.17 1.11
CA ARG A 71 25.66 7.75 2.32
C ARG A 71 27.05 8.37 2.30
N PHE A 72 27.47 8.90 3.44
CA PHE A 72 28.82 9.43 3.62
C PHE A 72 29.56 8.52 4.59
N ASN A 73 30.82 8.20 4.26
CA ASN A 73 31.69 7.45 5.16
C ASN A 73 32.41 8.44 6.07
N TYR A 74 32.09 8.41 7.35
CA TYR A 74 32.61 9.32 8.37
C TYR A 74 34.10 9.08 8.68
N HIS A 75 34.63 7.92 8.26
CA HIS A 75 36.06 7.61 8.34
C HIS A 75 36.88 8.13 7.15
N PHE A 76 36.25 8.82 6.20
CA PHE A 76 36.98 9.56 5.19
C PHE A 76 37.69 10.73 5.88
N LYS A 77 39.01 10.83 5.73
CA LYS A 77 39.75 11.95 6.29
C LYS A 77 39.39 13.21 5.53
N ILE A 78 38.59 14.07 6.17
CA ILE A 78 38.29 15.42 5.67
C ILE A 78 39.59 16.24 5.54
N ASP A 79 40.63 15.89 6.29
CA ASP A 79 41.95 16.55 6.28
C ASP A 79 42.83 16.25 5.03
N GLU A 80 42.53 15.24 4.20
CA GLU A 80 43.33 14.96 2.99
C GLU A 80 42.90 15.90 1.84
N ILE A 81 43.43 17.12 1.92
CA ILE A 81 43.18 18.32 1.08
C ILE A 81 43.48 18.12 -0.42
N SER A 82 44.01 16.99 -0.85
CA SER A 82 44.46 16.82 -2.23
C SER A 82 43.86 15.58 -2.89
N GLN A 83 42.97 15.82 -3.85
CA GLN A 83 42.78 15.05 -5.10
C GLN A 83 41.57 14.15 -5.31
N GLN A 84 40.75 13.81 -4.31
CA GLN A 84 39.43 13.19 -4.58
C GLN A 84 38.39 13.60 -3.54
N ALA A 85 38.10 14.91 -3.45
CA ALA A 85 36.90 15.34 -2.76
C ALA A 85 35.72 14.65 -3.43
N ASN A 86 34.97 13.84 -2.68
CA ASN A 86 33.75 13.21 -3.19
C ASN A 86 32.89 14.32 -3.82
N PRO A 87 32.59 14.30 -5.13
CA PRO A 87 31.91 15.39 -5.82
C PRO A 87 30.48 15.62 -5.30
N ARG A 88 29.99 14.75 -4.42
CA ARG A 88 28.70 14.86 -3.73
C ARG A 88 28.78 15.55 -2.36
N VAL A 89 29.95 16.03 -1.95
CA VAL A 89 30.18 16.65 -0.64
C VAL A 89 30.72 18.06 -0.85
N GLU A 90 29.91 19.05 -0.49
CA GLU A 90 30.37 20.45 -0.45
C GLU A 90 30.97 20.76 0.92
N ARG A 91 32.10 21.46 0.92
CA ARG A 91 32.89 21.74 2.12
C ARG A 91 32.82 23.23 2.45
N TYR A 92 32.29 23.53 3.62
CA TYR A 92 32.21 24.89 4.17
C TYR A 92 33.36 25.24 5.12
N ASP A 93 34.42 24.42 5.12
CA ASP A 93 35.65 24.62 5.89
C ASP A 93 36.83 25.07 5.01
N ASP A 94 36.62 25.21 3.69
CA ASP A 94 37.59 25.76 2.74
C ASP A 94 37.43 27.29 2.61
N PRO A 95 38.34 28.11 3.17
CA PRO A 95 38.23 29.56 3.10
C PRO A 95 38.25 30.11 1.68
N ALA A 96 38.85 29.39 0.72
CA ALA A 96 38.91 29.82 -0.68
C ALA A 96 37.54 29.73 -1.38
N LYS A 97 36.58 29.01 -0.80
CA LYS A 97 35.22 28.83 -1.31
C LYS A 97 34.16 29.65 -0.57
N ILE A 98 34.53 30.33 0.51
CA ILE A 98 33.61 31.06 1.37
C ILE A 98 33.76 32.56 1.11
N GLU A 99 32.72 33.16 0.56
CA GLU A 99 32.62 34.62 0.46
C GLU A 99 31.83 35.15 1.65
N ILE A 100 32.50 35.92 2.52
CA ILE A 100 31.85 36.58 3.65
C ILE A 100 31.20 37.86 3.15
N VAL A 101 29.87 37.89 3.16
CA VAL A 101 29.09 39.10 2.86
C VAL A 101 28.64 39.79 4.15
N PRO A 102 28.59 41.13 4.18
CA PRO A 102 28.11 41.87 5.35
C PRO A 102 26.61 41.65 5.59
N ASP A 103 26.19 41.70 6.85
CA ASP A 103 24.77 41.67 7.23
C ASP A 103 23.99 42.78 6.51
N TRP A 104 22.80 42.45 5.97
CA TRP A 104 22.00 43.39 5.18
C TRP A 104 21.62 44.65 5.98
N GLU A 105 21.42 44.54 7.31
CA GLU A 105 21.14 45.67 8.18
C GLU A 105 22.29 46.70 8.21
N ARG A 106 23.52 46.25 7.95
CA ARG A 106 24.73 47.10 7.97
C ARG A 106 24.96 47.83 6.66
N VAL A 107 24.40 47.34 5.56
CA VAL A 107 24.57 47.91 4.22
C VAL A 107 23.32 48.62 3.69
N VAL A 108 22.20 48.55 4.41
CA VAL A 108 20.93 49.20 4.04
C VAL A 108 21.09 50.70 3.79
N ASP A 109 21.67 51.42 4.73
CA ASP A 109 21.81 52.87 4.63
C ASP A 109 22.80 53.21 3.50
N LEU A 110 23.88 52.45 3.40
CA LEU A 110 24.91 52.63 2.38
C LEU A 110 24.36 52.43 0.96
N VAL A 111 23.56 51.38 0.72
CA VAL A 111 22.90 51.12 -0.56
C VAL A 111 21.89 52.22 -0.91
N GLN A 112 21.26 52.84 0.08
CA GLN A 112 20.34 53.95 -0.13
C GLN A 112 21.08 55.25 -0.46
N THR A 113 22.25 55.50 0.12
CA THR A 113 22.96 56.78 -0.03
C THR A 113 24.04 56.78 -1.11
N ASP A 114 24.71 55.66 -1.36
CA ASP A 114 25.85 55.55 -2.27
C ASP A 114 25.46 54.81 -3.57
N PRO A 115 25.54 55.46 -4.75
CA PRO A 115 25.24 54.85 -6.05
C PRO A 115 26.13 53.63 -6.40
N GLN A 116 27.38 53.61 -5.95
CA GLN A 116 28.29 52.49 -6.23
C GLN A 116 27.91 51.28 -5.37
N ALA A 117 27.73 51.49 -4.06
CA ALA A 117 27.23 50.45 -3.17
C ALA A 117 25.85 49.94 -3.62
N ARG A 118 24.98 50.82 -4.13
CA ARG A 118 23.69 50.41 -4.72
C ARG A 118 23.85 49.51 -5.93
N ARG A 119 24.81 49.78 -6.80
CA ARG A 119 25.06 48.95 -7.98
C ARG A 119 25.60 47.57 -7.61
N GLU A 120 26.51 47.52 -6.65
CA GLU A 120 27.22 46.29 -6.27
C GLU A 120 26.42 45.43 -5.28
N TRP A 121 25.69 46.06 -4.35
CA TRP A 121 25.08 45.39 -3.18
C TRP A 121 23.56 45.57 -3.07
N SER A 122 22.89 46.16 -4.07
CA SER A 122 21.42 46.26 -4.05
C SER A 122 20.76 44.90 -3.87
N TRP A 123 21.32 43.82 -4.42
CA TRP A 123 20.77 42.47 -4.27
C TRP A 123 20.70 41.95 -2.81
N LEU A 124 21.55 42.48 -1.90
CA LEU A 124 21.50 42.17 -0.46
C LEU A 124 20.35 42.88 0.28
N VAL A 125 19.91 44.03 -0.25
CA VAL A 125 18.94 44.94 0.40
C VAL A 125 17.58 44.91 -0.30
N LEU A 126 17.55 44.49 -1.56
CA LEU A 126 16.34 44.25 -2.30
C LEU A 126 15.48 43.26 -1.51
N PRO A 127 14.18 43.52 -1.35
CA PRO A 127 13.26 42.58 -0.74
C PRO A 127 12.99 41.42 -1.70
N LEU A 128 14.04 40.74 -2.16
CA LEU A 128 13.97 39.39 -2.69
C LEU A 128 13.67 38.50 -1.49
N ARG A 129 12.39 38.35 -1.18
CA ARG A 129 11.93 37.44 -0.13
C ARG A 129 12.08 36.01 -0.63
N TRP A 130 13.23 35.42 -0.39
CA TRP A 130 13.42 33.97 -0.48
C TRP A 130 12.80 33.34 0.77
N GLY A 131 11.64 32.70 0.59
CA GLY A 131 10.98 31.96 1.68
C GLY A 131 10.17 32.78 2.70
N PHE A 132 9.59 33.93 2.34
CA PHE A 132 8.56 34.56 3.20
C PHE A 132 7.16 34.03 2.81
N PRO A 133 6.43 33.33 3.70
CA PRO A 133 5.20 32.63 3.32
C PRO A 133 3.96 33.49 3.61
N ALA A 134 3.03 33.54 2.66
CA ALA A 134 1.60 33.27 2.90
C ALA A 134 0.80 33.44 1.60
N ALA A 135 0.99 32.53 0.64
CA ALA A 135 -0.07 32.20 -0.30
C ALA A 135 -0.59 30.81 0.09
N ALA A 136 -1.89 30.67 0.29
CA ALA A 136 -2.50 29.35 0.40
C ALA A 136 -2.25 28.61 -0.91
N SER A 137 -1.46 27.53 -0.88
CA SER A 137 -1.35 26.62 -2.03
C SER A 137 -1.97 25.27 -1.68
N PRO A 138 -3.22 25.04 -2.13
CA PRO A 138 -3.77 23.70 -2.22
C PRO A 138 -3.50 23.11 -3.61
N PHE A 139 -3.57 23.93 -4.67
CA PHE A 139 -3.50 23.60 -6.10
C PHE A 139 -3.53 24.92 -6.90
N ALA A 140 -2.61 25.86 -6.67
CA ALA A 140 -2.72 27.18 -7.30
C ALA A 140 -2.65 27.06 -8.84
N GLY A 141 -3.83 27.07 -9.47
CA GLY A 141 -4.06 26.96 -10.90
C GLY A 141 -4.34 25.57 -11.46
N ALA A 142 -4.85 24.58 -10.70
CA ALA A 142 -5.38 23.28 -11.20
C ALA A 142 -4.85 22.81 -12.58
N VAL A 143 -3.52 22.73 -12.70
CA VAL A 143 -2.78 22.33 -13.92
C VAL A 143 -3.14 23.16 -15.17
N PRO A 144 -2.40 24.24 -15.44
CA PRO A 144 -1.28 24.10 -16.38
C PRO A 144 -0.02 24.88 -15.92
N HIS A 145 1.15 24.22 -16.05
CA HIS A 145 2.49 24.63 -15.56
C HIS A 145 2.74 24.47 -14.05
N ALA A 146 2.58 23.24 -13.54
CA ALA A 146 2.74 22.92 -12.13
C ALA A 146 4.16 23.21 -11.56
N GLU A 147 4.33 24.36 -10.91
CA GLU A 147 5.16 24.52 -9.70
C GLU A 147 4.24 24.45 -8.49
N THR A 148 4.11 23.27 -7.88
CA THR A 148 3.29 23.09 -6.68
C THR A 148 4.05 23.53 -5.43
N GLY A 149 4.28 24.86 -5.36
CA GLY A 149 4.50 25.69 -4.18
C GLY A 149 5.48 25.20 -3.12
N ASN A 150 6.62 25.90 -3.00
CA ASN A 150 7.70 25.80 -2.00
C ASN A 150 8.97 25.08 -2.44
N LEU A 151 9.23 24.96 -3.74
CA LEU A 151 10.62 24.80 -4.17
C LEU A 151 11.26 26.19 -4.04
N ALA A 152 12.06 26.39 -3.00
CA ALA A 152 12.98 27.53 -3.02
C ALA A 152 13.79 27.40 -4.31
N PRO A 153 14.00 28.47 -5.10
CA PRO A 153 15.00 28.40 -6.15
C PRO A 153 16.35 27.99 -5.53
N PHE A 154 17.34 27.60 -6.33
CA PHE A 154 18.70 27.43 -5.81
C PHE A 154 19.12 28.76 -5.17
N GLY A 155 19.07 28.82 -3.84
CA GLY A 155 19.52 29.98 -3.10
C GLY A 155 21.03 30.10 -3.26
N PRO A 156 21.61 31.30 -3.04
CA PRO A 156 23.01 31.35 -2.64
C PRO A 156 23.22 30.37 -1.47
N ALA A 157 24.45 29.91 -1.24
CA ALA A 157 24.80 29.08 -0.08
C ALA A 157 24.49 29.73 1.28
N TYR A 158 23.82 30.88 1.28
CA TYR A 158 23.26 31.58 2.39
C TYR A 158 21.72 31.53 2.33
N ASN A 159 21.14 30.50 2.94
CA ASN A 159 19.75 30.52 3.38
C ASN A 159 19.74 31.07 4.83
N SER A 160 18.83 31.97 5.19
CA SER A 160 18.72 32.44 6.58
C SER A 160 18.44 31.31 7.59
N GLY A 161 17.98 30.14 7.11
CA GLY A 161 17.89 28.90 7.87
C GLY A 161 19.24 28.21 8.14
N TRP A 162 20.30 28.49 7.38
CA TRP A 162 21.67 28.02 7.63
C TRP A 162 22.40 28.87 8.66
N ASN A 163 22.02 30.14 8.80
CA ASN A 163 22.56 31.06 9.79
C ASN A 163 21.98 30.87 11.20
N ARG A 164 21.19 29.82 11.42
CA ARG A 164 20.77 29.39 12.74
C ARG A 164 21.14 27.93 12.95
N VAL A 165 22.15 27.70 13.77
CA VAL A 165 22.22 26.47 14.58
C VAL A 165 21.15 26.61 15.67
N GLY A 166 19.87 26.51 15.30
CA GLY A 166 18.78 26.81 16.21
C GLY A 166 17.41 26.87 15.55
N ALA A 167 16.37 26.84 16.39
CA ALA A 167 14.99 26.66 15.96
C ALA A 167 14.53 27.73 14.96
N ALA A 168 14.24 27.33 13.72
CA ALA A 168 13.40 28.08 12.80
C ALA A 168 11.94 28.10 13.30
N ALA A 169 11.11 28.99 12.75
CA ALA A 169 9.67 28.98 13.03
C ALA A 169 9.07 27.63 12.57
N GLY A 170 8.84 26.73 13.52
CA GLY A 170 8.39 25.34 13.27
C GLY A 170 9.39 24.25 13.64
N TYR A 171 10.66 24.56 13.93
CA TYR A 171 11.65 23.56 14.37
C TYR A 171 11.24 22.87 15.68
N ALA A 172 10.62 23.60 16.62
CA ALA A 172 10.05 23.02 17.82
C ALA A 172 8.90 22.03 17.55
N LEU A 173 8.32 22.04 16.35
CA LEU A 173 7.30 21.07 15.91
C LEU A 173 7.93 19.86 15.19
N TYR A 174 9.24 19.90 14.91
CA TYR A 174 9.97 18.88 14.17
C TYR A 174 10.89 18.10 15.12
N ASP A 175 10.33 17.05 15.70
CA ASP A 175 11.09 16.09 16.52
C ASP A 175 11.18 14.77 15.76
N PRO A 176 12.27 14.54 14.98
CA PRO A 176 12.35 13.43 14.06
C PRO A 176 12.51 12.10 14.79
N HIS A 177 11.47 11.27 14.74
CA HIS A 177 11.48 9.93 15.32
C HIS A 177 11.77 8.89 14.24
N LYS A 178 12.68 7.97 14.54
CA LYS A 178 13.07 6.88 13.65
C LYS A 178 12.13 5.70 13.81
N PHE A 179 11.58 5.22 12.70
CA PHE A 179 10.70 4.06 12.64
C PHE A 179 11.29 2.93 11.80
N GLY A 180 10.81 1.73 12.08
CA GLY A 180 11.22 0.51 11.38
C GLY A 180 10.87 0.57 9.90
N SER A 181 11.84 0.27 9.05
CA SER A 181 11.73 0.36 7.59
C SER A 181 11.07 -0.85 6.92
N ASN A 182 10.50 -1.76 7.70
CA ASN A 182 10.11 -3.09 7.21
C ASN A 182 8.91 -3.01 6.26
N PHE A 183 8.06 -2.00 6.46
CA PHE A 183 6.86 -1.77 5.66
C PHE A 183 6.86 -0.31 5.18
N PRO A 184 6.78 -0.03 3.87
CA PRO A 184 6.55 1.32 3.39
C PRO A 184 5.21 1.82 3.92
N LEU A 185 5.16 3.05 4.42
CA LEU A 185 4.08 3.53 5.27
C LEU A 185 2.99 4.23 4.47
N GLY A 186 3.34 4.80 3.32
CA GLY A 186 2.41 5.42 2.41
C GLY A 186 2.52 4.90 0.99
N TRP A 187 1.47 5.16 0.21
CA TRP A 187 1.46 4.93 -1.24
C TRP A 187 2.58 5.70 -1.98
N GLN A 188 2.82 6.94 -1.56
CA GLN A 188 3.85 7.83 -2.13
C GLN A 188 5.29 7.33 -1.92
N ASP A 189 5.54 6.47 -0.92
CA ASP A 189 6.91 6.08 -0.54
C ASP A 189 7.64 5.30 -1.64
N GLY A 190 6.88 4.70 -2.56
CA GLY A 190 7.39 3.99 -3.73
C GLY A 190 7.69 4.88 -4.93
N PHE A 191 7.43 6.18 -4.88
CA PHE A 191 7.59 7.06 -6.03
C PHE A 191 9.07 7.19 -6.42
N VAL A 192 9.34 7.39 -7.70
CA VAL A 192 10.68 7.59 -8.26
C VAL A 192 10.65 8.86 -9.11
N ASN A 193 11.56 9.80 -8.85
CA ASN A 193 11.55 11.11 -9.52
C ASN A 193 11.64 11.01 -11.06
N SER A 194 12.32 9.98 -11.57
CA SER A 194 12.47 9.76 -13.00
C SER A 194 11.25 9.17 -13.69
N TRP A 195 10.27 8.66 -12.94
CA TRP A 195 9.13 7.93 -13.48
C TRP A 195 7.96 8.83 -13.89
N GLY A 196 7.87 10.07 -13.39
CA GLY A 196 6.78 10.97 -13.75
C GLY A 196 5.41 10.35 -13.49
N PHE A 197 4.50 10.43 -14.47
CA PHE A 197 3.18 9.79 -14.42
C PHE A 197 3.21 8.26 -14.25
N LEU A 198 4.33 7.58 -14.53
CA LEU A 198 4.45 6.13 -14.29
C LEU A 198 4.41 5.77 -12.80
N ASN A 199 4.66 6.75 -11.92
CA ASN A 199 4.41 6.62 -10.48
C ASN A 199 2.93 6.37 -10.14
N LEU A 200 2.00 6.66 -11.06
CA LEU A 200 0.59 6.30 -10.88
C LEU A 200 0.36 4.80 -11.05
N PHE A 201 1.16 4.11 -11.87
CA PHE A 201 0.91 2.71 -12.20
C PHE A 201 1.70 1.77 -11.28
N LEU A 202 3.02 1.93 -11.21
CA LEU A 202 3.89 0.96 -10.53
C LEU A 202 3.74 0.99 -8.99
N PRO A 203 3.85 2.15 -8.30
CA PRO A 203 3.52 2.26 -6.89
C PRO A 203 2.10 1.82 -6.54
N THR A 204 1.11 2.15 -7.39
CA THR A 204 -0.29 1.73 -7.18
C THR A 204 -0.42 0.22 -7.26
N LEU A 205 0.18 -0.43 -8.27
CA LEU A 205 0.24 -1.89 -8.34
C LEU A 205 0.89 -2.47 -7.07
N ALA A 206 2.01 -1.91 -6.61
CA ALA A 206 2.72 -2.39 -5.43
C ALA A 206 1.98 -2.19 -4.09
N VAL A 207 0.92 -1.35 -4.05
CA VAL A 207 0.04 -1.20 -2.89
C VAL A 207 -1.33 -1.84 -3.08
N MET A 208 -1.62 -2.38 -4.26
CA MET A 208 -2.82 -3.15 -4.52
C MET A 208 -2.59 -4.64 -4.21
N PRO A 209 -3.59 -5.34 -3.67
CA PRO A 209 -3.57 -6.79 -3.56
C PRO A 209 -3.46 -7.49 -4.92
N PRO A 210 -2.80 -8.66 -5.04
CA PRO A 210 -1.97 -9.32 -4.03
C PRO A 210 -0.54 -8.80 -3.91
N PHE A 211 -0.17 -7.84 -4.75
CA PHE A 211 1.21 -7.41 -4.88
C PHE A 211 1.73 -6.73 -3.63
N ASP A 212 0.87 -6.02 -2.90
CA ASP A 212 1.21 -5.43 -1.62
C ASP A 212 1.64 -6.48 -0.59
N PHE A 213 0.90 -7.59 -0.45
CA PHE A 213 1.24 -8.69 0.44
C PHE A 213 2.53 -9.37 -0.02
N ALA A 214 2.67 -9.67 -1.31
CA ALA A 214 3.89 -10.26 -1.85
C ALA A 214 5.10 -9.37 -1.57
N TRP A 215 5.02 -8.07 -1.90
CA TRP A 215 6.09 -7.10 -1.72
C TRP A 215 6.44 -6.86 -0.25
N ARG A 216 5.42 -6.69 0.60
CA ARG A 216 5.57 -6.28 2.00
C ARG A 216 5.89 -7.44 2.93
N VAL A 217 5.40 -8.65 2.66
CA VAL A 217 5.55 -9.82 3.53
C VAL A 217 6.46 -10.86 2.89
N ALA A 218 6.11 -11.37 1.70
CA ALA A 218 6.87 -12.46 1.08
C ALA A 218 8.31 -12.04 0.72
N PHE A 219 8.50 -10.81 0.25
CA PHE A 219 9.82 -10.24 -0.07
C PHE A 219 10.49 -9.51 1.11
N ALA A 220 9.93 -9.56 2.33
CA ALA A 220 10.59 -8.94 3.49
C ALA A 220 11.87 -9.66 3.93
N PRO A 221 11.91 -11.01 4.05
CA PRO A 221 13.12 -11.73 4.46
C PRO A 221 14.35 -11.47 3.57
N PRO A 222 14.28 -11.55 2.22
CA PRO A 222 15.45 -11.26 1.39
C PRO A 222 15.88 -9.79 1.49
N ARG A 223 14.93 -8.84 1.61
CA ARG A 223 15.28 -7.42 1.83
C ARG A 223 16.01 -7.20 3.16
N TRP A 224 15.65 -7.95 4.20
CA TRP A 224 16.34 -7.92 5.48
C TRP A 224 17.74 -8.52 5.38
N ALA A 225 17.88 -9.69 4.77
CA ALA A 225 19.18 -10.35 4.57
C ALA A 225 20.18 -9.46 3.80
N LEU A 226 19.69 -8.74 2.78
CA LEU A 226 20.51 -7.84 1.96
C LEU A 226 20.71 -6.43 2.58
N GLN A 227 20.18 -6.19 3.79
CA GLN A 227 20.26 -4.89 4.48
C GLN A 227 19.80 -3.70 3.62
N LEU A 228 18.83 -3.92 2.72
CA LEU A 228 18.26 -2.89 1.84
C LEU A 228 17.28 -1.95 2.58
N GLN A 229 17.23 -2.07 3.90
CA GLN A 229 16.38 -1.30 4.79
C GLN A 229 16.79 0.17 4.84
N ARG A 230 15.81 1.06 4.63
CA ARG A 230 15.99 2.52 4.68
C ARG A 230 15.21 3.09 5.87
N PRO A 231 15.87 3.67 6.88
CA PRO A 231 15.16 4.20 8.04
C PRO A 231 14.13 5.24 7.57
N THR A 232 12.94 5.19 8.17
CA THR A 232 11.88 6.16 7.92
C THR A 232 11.76 7.07 9.14
N PHE A 233 11.67 8.37 8.92
CA PHE A 233 11.60 9.39 9.94
C PHE A 233 10.27 10.13 9.84
N PHE A 234 9.59 10.34 10.97
CA PHE A 234 8.43 11.24 11.04
C PHE A 234 8.78 12.45 11.90
N PRO A 235 8.18 13.62 11.61
CA PRO A 235 8.39 14.84 12.38
C PRO A 235 7.74 14.81 13.79
N LYS A 236 7.15 13.69 14.19
CA LYS A 236 6.36 13.53 15.42
C LYS A 236 6.68 12.20 16.09
N GLU A 237 6.56 12.18 17.42
CA GLU A 237 6.76 10.99 18.26
C GLU A 237 5.79 9.86 17.94
N THR A 238 4.56 10.20 17.56
CA THR A 238 3.54 9.22 17.19
C THR A 238 3.35 9.15 15.68
N ILE A 239 3.29 7.94 15.15
CA ILE A 239 2.98 7.73 13.74
C ILE A 239 1.49 8.01 13.54
N PRO A 240 1.10 8.83 12.54
CA PRO A 240 -0.27 9.37 12.47
C PRO A 240 -1.34 8.34 12.09
N PHE A 241 -0.96 7.10 11.78
CA PHE A 241 -1.88 6.01 11.41
C PHE A 241 -1.22 4.65 11.65
N ARG A 242 -2.06 3.62 11.67
CA ARG A 242 -1.68 2.20 11.80
C ARG A 242 -0.84 1.76 10.61
N HIS A 243 -0.06 0.70 10.71
CA HIS A 243 0.91 0.26 9.70
C HIS A 243 0.41 -0.99 9.00
N PHE A 244 0.15 -1.99 9.82
CA PHE A 244 -0.43 -3.25 9.41
C PHE A 244 -1.41 -3.72 10.48
N GLY A 245 -2.28 -4.64 10.11
CA GLY A 245 -3.17 -5.29 11.04
C GLY A 245 -3.50 -6.69 10.59
N LEU A 246 -3.84 -7.52 11.57
CA LEU A 246 -4.36 -8.85 11.39
C LEU A 246 -5.82 -8.81 11.81
N ALA A 247 -6.70 -9.39 11.01
CA ALA A 247 -8.08 -9.61 11.43
C ALA A 247 -8.47 -11.08 11.25
N THR A 248 -9.25 -11.58 12.20
CA THR A 248 -9.78 -12.94 12.18
C THR A 248 -11.23 -12.92 12.65
N GLY A 249 -12.04 -13.84 12.16
CA GLY A 249 -13.45 -13.87 12.52
C GLY A 249 -14.26 -14.91 11.76
N ALA A 250 -15.57 -14.75 11.85
CA ALA A 250 -16.55 -15.57 11.15
C ALA A 250 -17.20 -14.76 10.03
N SER A 251 -17.56 -15.45 8.94
CA SER A 251 -18.33 -14.90 7.85
C SER A 251 -19.49 -15.80 7.53
N PHE A 252 -20.68 -15.23 7.36
CA PHE A 252 -21.87 -15.93 6.91
C PHE A 252 -22.05 -15.64 5.42
N SER A 253 -22.11 -16.69 4.60
CA SER A 253 -22.18 -16.55 3.15
C SER A 253 -23.55 -17.01 2.64
N PHE A 254 -24.19 -16.16 1.83
CA PHE A 254 -25.42 -16.46 1.13
C PHE A 254 -25.09 -16.71 -0.33
N LEU A 255 -25.12 -17.98 -0.74
CA LEU A 255 -24.73 -18.44 -2.08
C LEU A 255 -25.94 -18.44 -3.02
N SER A 256 -25.74 -18.05 -4.29
CA SER A 256 -26.76 -18.28 -5.32
C SER A 256 -26.93 -19.77 -5.58
N ASN A 257 -28.14 -20.19 -5.94
CA ASN A 257 -28.40 -21.56 -6.39
C ASN A 257 -27.61 -21.93 -7.66
N ASP A 258 -27.19 -20.93 -8.44
CA ASP A 258 -26.36 -21.11 -9.64
C ASP A 258 -25.00 -21.78 -9.35
N PHE A 259 -24.59 -21.92 -8.08
CA PHE A 259 -23.42 -22.73 -7.72
C PHE A 259 -23.59 -24.22 -8.06
N ALA A 260 -24.83 -24.68 -8.29
CA ALA A 260 -25.12 -26.00 -8.84
C ALA A 260 -24.50 -26.23 -10.24
N LEU A 261 -24.10 -25.17 -10.95
CA LEU A 261 -23.35 -25.28 -12.21
C LEU A 261 -22.03 -26.02 -12.08
N LEU A 262 -21.46 -26.15 -10.88
CA LEU A 262 -20.24 -26.94 -10.68
C LEU A 262 -20.42 -28.42 -11.02
N PHE A 263 -21.66 -28.93 -11.05
CA PHE A 263 -21.99 -30.27 -11.53
C PHE A 263 -21.85 -30.45 -13.05
N THR A 264 -21.66 -29.37 -13.83
CA THR A 264 -21.35 -29.46 -15.27
C THR A 264 -19.87 -29.74 -15.56
N ALA A 265 -19.04 -29.89 -14.52
CA ALA A 265 -17.68 -30.38 -14.70
C ALA A 265 -17.69 -31.77 -15.38
N PRO A 266 -16.84 -32.02 -16.41
CA PRO A 266 -16.99 -33.17 -17.31
C PRO A 266 -17.17 -34.53 -16.61
N ALA A 267 -16.35 -34.81 -15.59
CA ALA A 267 -16.40 -36.08 -14.86
C ALA A 267 -17.75 -36.31 -14.16
N GLN A 268 -18.31 -35.27 -13.54
CA GLN A 268 -19.57 -35.36 -12.81
C GLN A 268 -20.77 -35.36 -13.77
N PHE A 269 -20.67 -34.52 -14.81
CA PHE A 269 -21.72 -34.33 -15.78
C PHE A 269 -22.00 -35.60 -16.59
N ASP A 270 -20.94 -36.28 -17.06
CA ASP A 270 -21.09 -37.51 -17.84
C ASP A 270 -21.73 -38.64 -17.03
N GLU A 271 -21.51 -38.66 -15.72
CA GLU A 271 -22.10 -39.65 -14.82
C GLU A 271 -23.58 -39.38 -14.56
N ILE A 272 -23.93 -38.13 -14.25
CA ILE A 272 -25.32 -37.70 -14.08
C ILE A 272 -26.11 -37.92 -15.38
N ARG A 273 -25.50 -37.60 -16.54
CA ARG A 273 -26.12 -37.81 -17.85
C ARG A 273 -26.35 -39.29 -18.15
N ARG A 274 -25.40 -40.18 -17.79
CA ARG A 274 -25.58 -41.63 -17.92
C ARG A 274 -26.75 -42.14 -17.08
N PHE A 275 -26.89 -41.65 -15.85
CA PHE A 275 -28.03 -41.98 -15.01
C PHE A 275 -29.36 -41.51 -15.62
N ILE A 276 -29.40 -40.27 -16.13
CA ILE A 276 -30.59 -39.71 -16.77
C ILE A 276 -30.95 -40.52 -18.02
N ALA A 277 -29.97 -40.84 -18.87
CA ALA A 277 -30.19 -41.61 -20.10
C ALA A 277 -30.60 -43.07 -19.83
N ALA A 278 -30.17 -43.67 -18.73
CA ALA A 278 -30.62 -45.00 -18.32
C ALA A 278 -32.08 -45.01 -17.83
N THR A 279 -32.67 -43.83 -17.60
CA THR A 279 -34.00 -43.66 -17.02
C THR A 279 -34.89 -42.92 -18.04
N ASP A 280 -35.49 -43.68 -18.97
CA ASP A 280 -36.26 -43.25 -20.17
C ASP A 280 -37.47 -42.30 -19.94
N THR A 281 -37.66 -41.75 -18.74
CA THR A 281 -38.88 -41.06 -18.29
C THR A 281 -38.64 -39.77 -17.50
N LEU A 282 -37.47 -39.15 -17.62
CA LEU A 282 -37.14 -37.92 -16.91
C LEU A 282 -37.50 -36.68 -17.77
N SER A 283 -38.33 -35.78 -17.24
CA SER A 283 -38.37 -34.40 -17.73
C SER A 283 -37.45 -33.55 -16.86
N THR A 284 -36.41 -33.00 -17.47
CA THR A 284 -35.33 -32.30 -16.79
C THR A 284 -35.77 -30.89 -16.39
N THR A 285 -36.58 -30.79 -15.33
CA THR A 285 -36.73 -29.52 -14.61
C THR A 285 -35.85 -29.62 -13.38
N ALA A 286 -34.70 -28.94 -13.41
CA ALA A 286 -33.75 -28.91 -12.32
C ALA A 286 -34.07 -27.74 -11.38
N ASN A 287 -34.50 -28.04 -10.16
CA ASN A 287 -34.60 -27.02 -9.11
C ASN A 287 -33.26 -26.95 -8.38
N GLU A 288 -32.47 -25.90 -8.65
CA GLU A 288 -31.17 -25.69 -8.02
C GLU A 288 -31.33 -25.29 -6.54
N HIS A 289 -30.41 -25.77 -5.70
CA HIS A 289 -30.40 -25.57 -4.26
C HIS A 289 -28.98 -25.33 -3.76
N THR A 290 -28.78 -24.33 -2.92
CA THR A 290 -27.53 -24.14 -2.17
C THR A 290 -27.81 -23.64 -0.75
N GLU A 291 -27.16 -24.26 0.24
CA GLU A 291 -27.31 -23.88 1.64
C GLU A 291 -26.40 -22.69 2.02
N ASN A 292 -26.79 -21.96 3.05
CA ASN A 292 -25.94 -20.91 3.62
C ASN A 292 -25.02 -21.52 4.67
N ASP A 293 -23.75 -21.14 4.68
CA ASP A 293 -22.79 -21.65 5.67
C ASP A 293 -21.90 -20.54 6.25
N ALA A 294 -21.31 -20.84 7.41
CA ALA A 294 -20.34 -20.03 8.11
C ALA A 294 -18.92 -20.45 7.73
N ALA A 295 -18.07 -19.47 7.46
CA ALA A 295 -16.67 -19.66 7.12
C ALA A 295 -15.77 -18.88 8.06
N THR A 296 -14.61 -19.44 8.37
CA THR A 296 -13.55 -18.71 9.07
C THR A 296 -12.81 -17.82 8.08
N ILE A 297 -12.53 -16.58 8.48
CA ILE A 297 -11.82 -15.60 7.66
C ILE A 297 -10.56 -15.11 8.35
N GLY A 298 -9.48 -15.02 7.57
CA GLY A 298 -8.23 -14.39 7.98
C GLY A 298 -7.90 -13.23 7.04
N LYS A 299 -7.53 -12.08 7.59
CA LYS A 299 -7.20 -10.88 6.81
C LYS A 299 -5.89 -10.24 7.27
N PHE A 300 -5.11 -9.78 6.30
CA PHE A 300 -3.95 -8.91 6.48
C PHE A 300 -4.28 -7.54 5.91
N ASN A 301 -4.22 -6.52 6.74
CA ASN A 301 -4.51 -5.14 6.38
C ASN A 301 -3.20 -4.34 6.33
N PHE A 302 -2.95 -3.62 5.24
CA PHE A 302 -1.89 -2.63 5.14
C PHE A 302 -2.51 -1.24 5.06
N TYR A 303 -2.18 -0.40 6.03
CA TYR A 303 -2.71 0.95 6.10
C TYR A 303 -1.82 1.86 5.26
N LEU A 304 -2.38 2.43 4.20
CA LEU A 304 -1.67 3.28 3.25
C LEU A 304 -1.73 4.77 3.63
N GLY A 305 -2.42 5.08 4.73
CA GLY A 305 -2.61 6.40 5.30
C GLY A 305 -3.75 6.40 6.32
N LYS A 306 -4.29 7.58 6.63
CA LYS A 306 -5.36 7.76 7.63
C LYS A 306 -6.72 7.16 7.22
N ARG A 307 -6.95 6.99 5.92
CA ARG A 307 -8.25 6.55 5.37
C ARG A 307 -8.17 5.36 4.43
N MET A 308 -7.06 5.18 3.71
CA MET A 308 -6.93 4.11 2.73
C MET A 308 -6.25 2.90 3.36
N VAL A 309 -6.82 1.73 3.13
CA VAL A 309 -6.33 0.44 3.63
C VAL A 309 -6.40 -0.56 2.49
N SER A 310 -5.32 -1.29 2.27
CA SER A 310 -5.30 -2.45 1.41
C SER A 310 -5.54 -3.70 2.26
N GLU A 311 -6.54 -4.51 1.90
CA GLU A 311 -6.92 -5.71 2.63
C GLU A 311 -6.65 -6.95 1.78
N ASN A 312 -6.01 -7.94 2.39
CA ASN A 312 -5.73 -9.24 1.79
C ASN A 312 -6.45 -10.29 2.63
N MET A 313 -7.44 -10.96 2.07
CA MET A 313 -8.29 -11.94 2.76
C MET A 313 -8.05 -13.33 2.21
N VAL A 314 -8.00 -14.31 3.11
CA VAL A 314 -8.13 -15.73 2.79
C VAL A 314 -9.35 -16.29 3.51
N ARG A 315 -10.14 -17.07 2.80
CA ARG A 315 -11.33 -17.75 3.31
C ARG A 315 -11.40 -19.18 2.79
N HIS A 316 -11.88 -20.06 3.65
CA HIS A 316 -12.33 -21.40 3.32
C HIS A 316 -13.79 -21.54 3.73
N LEU A 317 -14.63 -21.97 2.78
CA LEU A 317 -16.06 -22.15 2.94
C LEU A 317 -16.42 -23.57 2.51
N THR A 318 -17.19 -24.25 3.33
CA THR A 318 -17.96 -25.43 2.96
C THR A 318 -19.41 -25.02 2.75
N SER A 319 -20.20 -25.71 1.93
CA SER A 319 -21.65 -25.58 1.90
C SER A 319 -22.24 -26.78 1.16
N ILE A 320 -23.55 -27.03 1.23
CA ILE A 320 -24.24 -28.03 0.44
C ILE A 320 -24.80 -27.37 -0.82
N THR A 321 -24.54 -27.93 -2.00
CA THR A 321 -25.10 -27.45 -3.28
C THR A 321 -25.64 -28.63 -4.09
N GLY A 322 -26.59 -28.37 -4.99
CA GLY A 322 -27.20 -29.41 -5.80
C GLY A 322 -28.43 -28.96 -6.56
N PHE A 323 -29.13 -29.92 -7.13
CA PHE A 323 -30.39 -29.69 -7.84
C PHE A 323 -31.29 -30.93 -7.76
N ASP A 324 -32.58 -30.75 -7.97
CA ASP A 324 -33.55 -31.84 -7.95
C ASP A 324 -33.98 -32.21 -9.37
N ILE A 325 -33.87 -33.49 -9.73
CA ILE A 325 -34.32 -34.01 -11.03
C ILE A 325 -35.72 -34.60 -10.87
N GLN A 326 -36.68 -34.14 -11.68
CA GLN A 326 -38.05 -34.65 -11.66
C GLN A 326 -38.19 -35.93 -12.50
N GLN A 327 -38.62 -37.03 -11.87
CA GLN A 327 -38.94 -38.28 -12.55
C GLN A 327 -40.44 -38.47 -12.72
N LEU A 328 -40.92 -38.31 -13.97
CA LEU A 328 -42.35 -38.39 -14.30
C LEU A 328 -42.92 -39.78 -13.99
N ALA A 329 -42.14 -40.85 -14.18
CA ALA A 329 -42.59 -42.22 -13.92
C ALA A 329 -42.80 -42.57 -12.44
N LEU A 330 -42.06 -41.92 -11.53
CA LEU A 330 -42.15 -42.18 -10.08
C LEU A 330 -42.95 -41.10 -9.33
N GLY A 331 -43.29 -39.99 -9.98
CA GLY A 331 -43.90 -38.82 -9.34
C GLY A 331 -43.05 -38.25 -8.20
N ARG A 332 -41.73 -38.47 -8.24
CA ARG A 332 -40.78 -38.08 -7.18
C ARG A 332 -39.59 -37.34 -7.78
N ALA A 333 -39.11 -36.37 -7.02
CA ALA A 333 -37.85 -35.68 -7.29
C ALA A 333 -36.69 -36.49 -6.70
N VAL A 334 -35.65 -36.72 -7.49
CA VAL A 334 -34.40 -37.35 -7.03
C VAL A 334 -33.38 -36.22 -6.79
N PRO A 335 -32.94 -36.00 -5.54
CA PRO A 335 -32.01 -34.92 -5.24
C PRO A 335 -30.59 -35.31 -5.64
N VAL A 336 -29.91 -34.45 -6.41
CA VAL A 336 -28.46 -34.47 -6.60
C VAL A 336 -27.86 -33.49 -5.60
N ARG A 337 -26.95 -33.93 -4.74
CA ARG A 337 -26.32 -33.08 -3.71
C ARG A 337 -24.83 -33.36 -3.60
N ALA A 338 -24.05 -32.34 -3.26
CA ALA A 338 -22.63 -32.43 -2.96
C ALA A 338 -22.22 -31.35 -1.96
N ASP A 339 -21.10 -31.59 -1.27
CA ASP A 339 -20.44 -30.59 -0.44
C ASP A 339 -19.58 -29.70 -1.35
N LEU A 340 -19.99 -28.45 -1.51
CA LEU A 340 -19.18 -27.38 -2.09
C LEU A 340 -18.02 -27.05 -1.16
N GLU A 341 -16.80 -27.28 -1.63
CA GLU A 341 -15.60 -26.73 -1.02
C GLU A 341 -15.10 -25.54 -1.84
N MET A 342 -14.97 -24.39 -1.19
CA MET A 342 -14.49 -23.16 -1.81
C MET A 342 -13.35 -22.57 -1.00
N TRP A 343 -12.26 -22.28 -1.70
CA TRP A 343 -11.22 -21.41 -1.20
C TRP A 343 -11.24 -20.10 -1.96
N GLU A 344 -10.98 -19.02 -1.24
CA GLU A 344 -10.92 -17.69 -1.81
C GLU A 344 -9.76 -16.91 -1.22
N TYR A 345 -8.99 -16.32 -2.12
CA TYR A 345 -8.12 -15.20 -1.83
C TYR A 345 -8.75 -13.94 -2.43
N ALA A 346 -9.10 -12.97 -1.59
CA ALA A 346 -9.71 -11.71 -2.02
C ALA A 346 -8.93 -10.51 -1.54
N GLY A 347 -8.58 -9.63 -2.46
CA GLY A 347 -7.89 -8.38 -2.23
C GLY A 347 -8.84 -7.19 -2.37
N SER A 348 -8.82 -6.24 -1.44
CA SER A 348 -9.68 -5.06 -1.52
C SER A 348 -8.97 -3.76 -1.13
N LEU A 349 -9.36 -2.67 -1.77
CA LEU A 349 -9.05 -1.33 -1.33
C LEU A 349 -10.23 -0.80 -0.52
N ARG A 350 -9.97 -0.49 0.74
CA ARG A 350 -10.92 0.07 1.71
C ARG A 350 -10.65 1.57 1.90
N TYR A 351 -11.72 2.34 1.87
CA TYR A 351 -11.72 3.76 2.20
C TYR A 351 -12.58 4.02 3.44
N ASN A 352 -11.92 4.42 4.54
CA ASN A 352 -12.57 4.83 5.77
C ASN A 352 -13.08 6.27 5.62
N LEU A 353 -14.37 6.46 5.81
CA LEU A 353 -15.02 7.77 5.71
C LEU A 353 -14.53 8.72 6.82
N PHE A 354 -14.25 8.17 8.00
CA PHE A 354 -13.76 8.91 9.17
C PHE A 354 -12.50 8.25 9.78
N PRO A 355 -11.51 9.04 10.27
CA PRO A 355 -10.30 8.53 10.93
C PRO A 355 -10.46 8.25 12.45
N GLY A 356 -11.66 8.45 13.00
CA GLY A 356 -11.96 8.32 14.43
C GLY A 356 -11.95 6.87 14.94
N ARG A 357 -12.38 6.65 16.19
CA ARG A 357 -12.53 5.30 16.76
C ARG A 357 -13.62 4.50 16.06
N LEU A 358 -14.68 5.18 15.61
CA LEU A 358 -15.69 4.61 14.73
C LEU A 358 -15.31 4.94 13.29
N GLN A 359 -15.09 3.92 12.47
CA GLN A 359 -14.65 4.04 11.09
C GLN A 359 -15.63 3.30 10.18
N PRO A 360 -16.72 3.96 9.74
CA PRO A 360 -17.50 3.50 8.61
C PRO A 360 -16.63 3.50 7.35
N PHE A 361 -16.78 2.50 6.51
CA PHE A 361 -15.97 2.34 5.32
C PHE A 361 -16.73 1.74 4.15
N VAL A 362 -16.19 1.98 2.96
CA VAL A 362 -16.54 1.28 1.72
C VAL A 362 -15.31 0.55 1.22
N LYS A 363 -15.50 -0.57 0.53
CA LYS A 363 -14.42 -1.33 -0.08
C LYS A 363 -14.83 -1.89 -1.43
N ALA A 364 -13.85 -2.00 -2.32
CA ALA A 364 -13.99 -2.62 -3.62
C ALA A 364 -12.73 -3.44 -3.91
N GLY A 365 -12.88 -4.53 -4.63
CA GLY A 365 -11.75 -5.41 -4.85
C GLY A 365 -12.02 -6.55 -5.80
N TYR A 366 -11.01 -7.40 -5.92
CA TYR A 366 -11.00 -8.57 -6.78
C TYR A 366 -10.26 -9.72 -6.09
N GLY A 367 -10.42 -10.93 -6.61
CA GLY A 367 -9.89 -12.12 -5.99
C GLY A 367 -9.81 -13.32 -6.91
N LEU A 368 -9.16 -14.35 -6.39
CA LEU A 368 -9.08 -15.68 -6.95
C LEU A 368 -9.87 -16.61 -6.05
N SER A 369 -10.89 -17.24 -6.61
CA SER A 369 -11.72 -18.22 -5.93
C SER A 369 -11.70 -19.51 -6.72
N TRP A 370 -11.49 -20.63 -6.03
CA TRP A 370 -11.46 -21.95 -6.64
C TRP A 370 -12.36 -22.90 -5.86
N TYR A 371 -12.98 -23.81 -6.59
CA TYR A 371 -14.14 -24.56 -6.15
C TYR A 371 -13.97 -26.03 -6.47
N ARG A 372 -14.57 -26.89 -5.65
CA ARG A 372 -14.68 -28.32 -5.89
C ARG A 372 -15.96 -28.83 -5.24
N LEU A 373 -16.55 -29.85 -5.84
CA LEU A 373 -17.60 -30.63 -5.20
C LEU A 373 -16.98 -31.88 -4.56
N LYS A 374 -17.49 -32.24 -3.38
CA LYS A 374 -17.13 -33.43 -2.63
C LYS A 374 -18.36 -34.23 -2.28
N ASN A 375 -18.19 -35.54 -2.07
CA ASN A 375 -19.26 -36.42 -1.61
C ASN A 375 -20.54 -36.33 -2.46
N ALA A 376 -20.38 -36.16 -3.77
CA ALA A 376 -21.51 -36.02 -4.68
C ALA A 376 -22.36 -37.30 -4.68
N ARG A 377 -23.67 -37.12 -4.50
CA ARG A 377 -24.66 -38.18 -4.35
C ARG A 377 -25.91 -37.89 -5.17
N LEU A 378 -26.56 -38.96 -5.60
CA LEU A 378 -27.83 -38.97 -6.29
C LEU A 378 -28.82 -39.77 -5.44
N GLY A 379 -29.79 -39.08 -4.84
CA GLY A 379 -30.56 -39.63 -3.72
C GLY A 379 -29.62 -40.03 -2.58
N ASP A 380 -29.70 -41.29 -2.18
CA ASP A 380 -28.85 -41.87 -1.13
C ASP A 380 -27.61 -42.58 -1.67
N GLN A 381 -27.42 -42.64 -3.00
CA GLN A 381 -26.30 -43.33 -3.62
C GLN A 381 -25.16 -42.37 -3.97
N PRO A 382 -23.92 -42.64 -3.54
CA PRO A 382 -22.77 -41.87 -3.99
C PRO A 382 -22.54 -42.09 -5.48
N LEU A 383 -22.06 -41.05 -6.15
CA LEU A 383 -21.59 -41.14 -7.54
C LEU A 383 -20.27 -41.94 -7.59
N ASP A 384 -20.00 -42.64 -8.70
CA ASP A 384 -18.76 -43.37 -8.99
C ASP A 384 -17.54 -42.46 -8.79
N ASN A 385 -17.66 -41.20 -9.20
CA ASN A 385 -16.70 -40.14 -8.90
C ASN A 385 -17.37 -39.08 -8.02
N PRO A 386 -17.33 -39.23 -6.69
CA PRO A 386 -18.02 -38.32 -5.77
C PRO A 386 -17.28 -36.99 -5.59
N ASP A 387 -16.01 -36.91 -5.99
CA ASP A 387 -15.15 -35.76 -5.80
C ASP A 387 -14.68 -35.20 -7.15
N THR A 388 -14.92 -33.90 -7.39
CA THR A 388 -14.45 -33.25 -8.62
C THR A 388 -13.00 -32.78 -8.50
N GLU A 389 -12.35 -32.54 -9.63
CA GLU A 389 -11.15 -31.70 -9.66
C GLU A 389 -11.48 -30.26 -9.25
N TRP A 390 -10.44 -29.49 -8.92
CA TRP A 390 -10.60 -28.09 -8.59
C TRP A 390 -10.85 -27.24 -9.85
N VAL A 391 -12.01 -26.60 -9.89
CA VAL A 391 -12.36 -25.58 -10.87
C VAL A 391 -11.63 -24.29 -10.53
N ARG A 392 -10.97 -23.68 -11.52
CA ARG A 392 -10.22 -22.41 -11.41
C ARG A 392 -9.04 -22.40 -10.42
N ARG A 393 -8.50 -23.55 -10.02
CA ARG A 393 -7.31 -23.59 -9.15
C ARG A 393 -6.13 -22.86 -9.79
N PRO A 394 -5.50 -21.90 -9.09
CA PRO A 394 -4.31 -21.23 -9.59
C PRO A 394 -3.11 -22.20 -9.59
N SER A 395 -2.32 -22.18 -10.66
CA SER A 395 -1.05 -22.89 -10.76
C SER A 395 0.00 -22.00 -11.41
N LEU A 396 1.22 -21.98 -10.87
CA LEU A 396 2.36 -21.26 -11.45
C LEU A 396 3.11 -22.09 -12.50
N LEU A 397 3.00 -23.42 -12.45
CA LEU A 397 3.77 -24.35 -13.29
C LEU A 397 2.90 -25.56 -13.67
N PRO A 398 2.34 -25.63 -14.91
CA PRO A 398 2.24 -24.56 -15.90
C PRO A 398 1.30 -23.43 -15.45
N PRO A 399 1.48 -22.19 -15.96
CA PRO A 399 0.66 -21.04 -15.56
C PRO A 399 -0.81 -21.24 -15.96
N ARG A 400 -1.71 -21.33 -14.98
CA ARG A 400 -3.16 -21.51 -15.17
C ARG A 400 -3.94 -20.75 -14.09
N ASN A 401 -5.07 -20.15 -14.46
CA ASN A 401 -6.00 -19.45 -13.56
C ASN A 401 -5.34 -18.42 -12.62
N LEU A 402 -4.40 -17.63 -13.15
CA LEU A 402 -3.68 -16.62 -12.38
C LEU A 402 -4.38 -15.26 -12.34
N LEU A 403 -5.34 -15.03 -13.26
CA LEU A 403 -6.11 -13.79 -13.31
C LEU A 403 -7.32 -13.87 -12.39
N PRO A 404 -7.69 -12.75 -11.73
CA PRO A 404 -8.86 -12.70 -10.86
C PRO A 404 -10.12 -13.17 -11.57
N ASN A 405 -10.88 -14.05 -10.92
CA ASN A 405 -12.19 -14.52 -11.38
C ASN A 405 -13.33 -14.05 -10.49
N THR A 406 -13.03 -13.23 -9.48
CA THR A 406 -14.00 -12.75 -8.51
C THR A 406 -13.85 -11.25 -8.34
N TRP A 407 -14.95 -10.51 -8.37
CA TRP A 407 -15.02 -9.08 -8.05
C TRP A 407 -15.93 -8.86 -6.85
N HIS A 408 -15.70 -7.81 -6.07
CA HIS A 408 -16.59 -7.50 -4.96
C HIS A 408 -16.67 -6.02 -4.61
N LEU A 409 -17.81 -5.67 -4.03
CA LEU A 409 -18.13 -4.35 -3.49
C LEU A 409 -18.77 -4.53 -2.13
N GLY A 410 -18.35 -3.73 -1.16
CA GLY A 410 -18.86 -3.84 0.20
C GLY A 410 -18.73 -2.57 1.01
N PHE A 411 -19.34 -2.60 2.18
CA PHE A 411 -19.29 -1.55 3.17
C PHE A 411 -19.28 -2.16 4.56
N GLY A 412 -18.90 -1.38 5.56
CA GLY A 412 -18.86 -1.86 6.92
C GLY A 412 -18.50 -0.78 7.92
N VAL A 413 -18.28 -1.22 9.14
CA VAL A 413 -17.88 -0.35 10.25
C VAL A 413 -16.85 -1.06 11.10
N GLU A 414 -15.82 -0.31 11.49
CA GLU A 414 -14.81 -0.75 12.46
C GLU A 414 -14.88 0.16 13.69
N LEU A 415 -15.03 -0.43 14.86
CA LEU A 415 -14.96 0.24 16.15
C LEU A 415 -13.65 -0.12 16.83
N ILE A 416 -12.85 0.87 17.22
CA ILE A 416 -11.55 0.69 17.88
C ILE A 416 -11.68 1.15 19.34
N PRO A 417 -12.14 0.28 20.26
CA PRO A 417 -12.30 0.63 21.67
C PRO A 417 -10.95 0.90 22.35
N PHE A 418 -9.91 0.13 22.01
CA PHE A 418 -8.58 0.25 22.61
C PHE A 418 -7.61 0.80 21.57
N ARG A 419 -7.04 1.97 21.86
CA ARG A 419 -5.93 2.55 21.08
C ARG A 419 -4.70 2.73 21.95
N SER A 420 -3.56 2.33 21.43
CA SER A 420 -2.27 2.56 22.09
C SER A 420 -1.35 3.32 21.15
N TYR A 421 -0.90 4.49 21.59
CA TYR A 421 0.02 5.35 20.84
C TYR A 421 1.50 5.06 21.13
N ALA A 422 1.80 4.01 21.91
CA ALA A 422 3.16 3.66 22.26
C ALA A 422 3.90 3.01 21.08
N ALA A 423 5.24 3.05 21.06
CA ALA A 423 6.01 2.32 20.04
C ALA A 423 5.79 0.80 20.16
N PHE A 424 5.83 0.09 19.03
CA PHE A 424 5.81 -1.38 18.99
C PHE A 424 6.88 -1.96 19.95
N PRO A 425 6.57 -2.97 20.79
CA PRO A 425 5.34 -3.79 20.78
C PRO A 425 4.18 -3.26 21.64
N LYS A 426 4.30 -2.09 22.27
CA LYS A 426 3.26 -1.55 23.18
C LYS A 426 2.12 -0.83 22.44
N GLY A 427 2.35 -0.39 21.20
CA GLY A 427 1.35 0.23 20.32
C GLY A 427 0.47 -0.79 19.62
N VAL A 428 -0.50 -1.36 20.34
CA VAL A 428 -1.49 -2.27 19.76
C VAL A 428 -2.87 -1.64 19.87
N ASP A 429 -3.53 -1.51 18.73
CA ASP A 429 -4.93 -1.12 18.59
C ASP A 429 -5.77 -2.39 18.43
N LEU A 430 -6.80 -2.53 19.25
CA LEU A 430 -7.79 -3.62 19.14
C LEU A 430 -9.12 -3.04 18.68
N GLY A 431 -9.66 -3.63 17.62
CA GLY A 431 -10.90 -3.23 16.97
C GLY A 431 -11.88 -4.38 16.76
N LEU A 432 -13.17 -4.05 16.71
CA LEU A 432 -14.25 -4.93 16.30
C LEU A 432 -14.77 -4.43 14.95
N ARG A 433 -14.91 -5.32 13.98
CA ARG A 433 -15.34 -4.97 12.63
C ARG A 433 -16.52 -5.81 12.20
N ALA A 434 -17.50 -5.15 11.59
CA ALA A 434 -18.60 -5.78 10.88
C ALA A 434 -18.62 -5.28 9.44
N ASP A 435 -18.74 -6.19 8.47
CA ASP A 435 -18.79 -5.82 7.06
C ASP A 435 -19.76 -6.67 6.24
N TYR A 436 -20.32 -6.05 5.21
CA TYR A 436 -21.13 -6.70 4.19
C TYR A 436 -20.48 -6.48 2.83
N ALA A 437 -20.37 -7.53 2.01
CA ALA A 437 -20.04 -7.37 0.60
C ALA A 437 -20.81 -8.34 -0.29
N ILE A 438 -20.88 -7.95 -1.55
CA ILE A 438 -21.41 -8.74 -2.64
C ILE A 438 -20.24 -9.12 -3.53
N TYR A 439 -20.14 -10.42 -3.81
CA TYR A 439 -19.16 -11.01 -4.70
C TYR A 439 -19.81 -11.47 -5.99
N PHE A 440 -19.09 -11.26 -7.08
CA PHE A 440 -19.43 -11.66 -8.43
C PHE A 440 -18.34 -12.62 -8.91
N HIS A 441 -18.69 -13.86 -9.17
CA HIS A 441 -17.75 -14.91 -9.54
C HIS A 441 -17.93 -15.32 -11.00
N SER A 442 -16.83 -15.53 -11.72
CA SER A 442 -16.81 -16.22 -13.00
C SER A 442 -16.26 -17.63 -12.82
N LEU A 443 -17.11 -18.64 -13.03
CA LEU A 443 -16.70 -20.04 -12.98
C LEU A 443 -15.91 -20.45 -14.23
N GLY A 444 -16.19 -19.86 -15.39
CA GLY A 444 -15.65 -20.32 -16.69
C GLY A 444 -16.16 -21.69 -17.12
N LEU A 445 -17.36 -22.06 -16.65
CA LEU A 445 -18.08 -23.25 -17.08
C LEU A 445 -19.25 -22.79 -17.95
N SER A 446 -19.52 -23.50 -19.05
CA SER A 446 -20.73 -23.29 -19.84
C SER A 446 -21.91 -24.02 -19.20
N ARG A 447 -23.09 -23.40 -19.24
CA ARG A 447 -24.34 -24.06 -18.88
C ARG A 447 -24.66 -25.04 -20.01
N GLN A 448 -24.63 -26.34 -19.70
CA GLN A 448 -25.02 -27.37 -20.66
C GLN A 448 -26.54 -27.61 -20.55
N GLU A 449 -27.17 -28.09 -21.62
CA GLU A 449 -28.62 -28.19 -21.83
C GLU A 449 -29.43 -28.73 -20.62
N ILE A 450 -28.83 -29.56 -19.75
CA ILE A 450 -29.43 -30.09 -18.52
C ILE A 450 -29.81 -29.00 -17.50
N LEU A 451 -29.11 -27.86 -17.48
CA LEU A 451 -29.31 -26.77 -16.50
C LEU A 451 -29.74 -25.44 -17.15
N SER A 452 -30.17 -25.44 -18.42
CA SER A 452 -30.56 -24.30 -19.29
C SER A 452 -29.48 -23.72 -20.22
N ASP A 453 -29.93 -23.01 -21.26
CA ASP A 453 -29.21 -22.77 -22.52
C ASP A 453 -28.60 -21.35 -22.63
N GLN A 454 -27.92 -20.87 -21.57
CA GLN A 454 -27.33 -19.52 -21.57
C GLN A 454 -25.81 -19.47 -21.36
N GLU A 455 -25.17 -18.54 -22.08
CA GLU A 455 -23.74 -18.21 -22.01
C GLU A 455 -23.34 -17.63 -20.64
N GLU A 456 -22.11 -17.95 -20.24
CA GLU A 456 -21.30 -17.42 -19.14
C GLU A 456 -22.05 -16.67 -18.03
N THR A 457 -22.55 -17.40 -17.03
CA THR A 457 -23.23 -16.80 -15.87
C THR A 457 -22.24 -16.33 -14.81
N SER A 458 -22.26 -15.02 -14.53
CA SER A 458 -21.63 -14.47 -13.32
C SER A 458 -22.45 -14.88 -12.10
N LEU A 459 -21.86 -15.67 -11.19
CA LEU A 459 -22.52 -16.05 -9.94
C LEU A 459 -22.47 -14.92 -8.93
N ARG A 460 -23.50 -14.82 -8.08
CA ARG A 460 -23.53 -13.86 -6.98
C ARG A 460 -23.45 -14.58 -5.64
N ARG A 461 -22.72 -13.97 -4.71
CA ARG A 461 -22.70 -14.36 -3.29
C ARG A 461 -22.64 -13.11 -2.44
N SER A 462 -23.55 -12.96 -1.48
CA SER A 462 -23.40 -11.94 -0.44
C SER A 462 -22.79 -12.53 0.82
N HIS A 463 -22.05 -11.73 1.58
CA HIS A 463 -21.52 -12.16 2.87
C HIS A 463 -21.70 -11.11 3.95
N VAL A 464 -21.78 -11.56 5.19
CA VAL A 464 -21.69 -10.73 6.40
C VAL A 464 -20.50 -11.25 7.23
N GLY A 465 -19.53 -10.40 7.52
CA GLY A 465 -18.35 -10.70 8.32
C GLY A 465 -18.42 -10.02 9.70
N LEU A 466 -17.98 -10.75 10.73
CA LEU A 466 -17.75 -10.24 12.08
C LEU A 466 -16.34 -10.62 12.53
N GLU A 467 -15.53 -9.61 12.88
CA GLU A 467 -14.08 -9.76 12.99
C GLU A 467 -13.50 -9.02 14.19
N LEU A 468 -12.46 -9.62 14.76
CA LEU A 468 -11.54 -8.95 15.66
C LEU A 468 -10.34 -8.46 14.83
N VAL A 469 -9.98 -7.18 14.97
CA VAL A 469 -8.86 -6.53 14.29
C VAL A 469 -7.80 -6.18 15.32
N MET A 470 -6.58 -6.65 15.12
CA MET A 470 -5.39 -6.23 15.86
C MET A 470 -4.50 -5.43 14.91
N SER A 471 -4.12 -4.22 15.28
CA SER A 471 -3.32 -3.34 14.43
C SER A 471 -2.18 -2.67 15.19
N PHE A 472 -1.12 -2.31 14.47
CA PHE A 472 0.15 -1.84 15.00
C PHE A 472 0.60 -0.53 14.36
#